data_AF-A0A531NBP6-F1
#
_entry.id   AF-A0A531NBP6-F1
#
_cell.length_a   1.000
_cell.length_b   1.000
_cell.length_c   1.000
_cell.angle_alpha   90.00
_cell.angle_beta   90.00
_cell.angle_gamma   90.00
#
_symmetry.space_group_name_H-M   'P 1'
#
loop_
_entity.id
_entity.type
_entity.pdbx_description
1 polymer ?
#
loop_
_entity_poly.entity_id
_entity_poly.type
_entity_poly.pdbx_seq_one_letter_code
_entity_poly.pdbx_strand_id
1 'polypeptide(L)'
;GSLGWRLDADAVGDDYRVIQFTPPGSPCSIIFGKGVTRGLYLVVPDIEAARAELAGRGVDVSEVYHYSDRGCRVSGPHPDRRSYASWASFSDPAGNGWLLQEVTGRLPNRVDHDNTSYASSAELAAGLRRASEAHGEHEKRTGGQRDENWPDWYAEYMVAEQAGKPLPL
;
A
#
# COMPACT_ATOMS: atom_id res chain seq x y z
N GLY A 1 -18.99 12.93 -4.86
CA GLY A 1 -19.80 11.79 -4.39
C GLY A 1 -19.78 11.78 -2.87
N SER A 2 -20.90 11.44 -2.24
CA SER A 2 -21.16 11.58 -0.79
C SER A 2 -20.59 10.44 0.10
N LEU A 3 -19.74 9.57 -0.44
CA LEU A 3 -19.19 8.42 0.30
C LEU A 3 -17.99 8.78 1.19
N GLY A 4 -17.39 9.96 1.01
CA GLY A 4 -16.18 10.36 1.75
C GLY A 4 -14.94 9.49 1.46
N TRP A 5 -15.00 8.61 0.46
CA TRP A 5 -13.85 7.79 0.07
C TRP A 5 -12.92 8.56 -0.84
N ARG A 6 -11.62 8.36 -0.64
CA ARG A 6 -10.59 9.00 -1.47
C ARG A 6 -10.60 8.39 -2.87
N LEU A 7 -10.64 9.24 -3.90
CA LEU A 7 -10.43 8.82 -5.28
C LEU A 7 -8.93 8.60 -5.51
N ASP A 8 -8.53 7.35 -5.71
CA ASP A 8 -7.14 6.98 -5.87
C ASP A 8 -6.70 7.04 -7.35
N ALA A 9 -7.59 6.68 -8.27
CA ALA A 9 -7.37 6.83 -9.70
C ALA A 9 -8.69 6.88 -10.48
N ASP A 10 -8.65 7.61 -11.59
CA ASP A 10 -9.65 7.61 -12.64
C ASP A 10 -8.89 7.53 -13.97
N ALA A 11 -8.73 6.32 -14.50
CA ALA A 11 -8.04 6.08 -15.76
C ALA A 11 -9.07 5.80 -16.86
N VAL A 12 -9.05 6.59 -17.92
CA VAL A 12 -9.98 6.50 -19.05
C VAL A 12 -9.20 6.11 -20.30
N GLY A 13 -9.64 5.05 -20.96
CA GLY A 13 -9.23 4.69 -22.33
C GLY A 13 -10.46 4.58 -23.24
N ASP A 14 -10.24 4.23 -24.50
CA ASP A 14 -11.30 4.22 -25.52
C ASP A 14 -12.48 3.30 -25.14
N ASP A 15 -12.18 2.10 -24.62
CA ASP A 15 -13.20 1.10 -24.26
C ASP A 15 -13.28 0.76 -22.77
N TYR A 16 -12.43 1.35 -21.94
CA TYR A 16 -12.41 1.10 -20.50
C TYR A 16 -12.36 2.39 -19.69
N ARG A 17 -12.91 2.31 -18.47
CA ARG A 17 -12.70 3.31 -17.42
C ARG A 17 -12.50 2.58 -16.12
N VAL A 18 -11.38 2.84 -15.46
CA VAL A 18 -11.05 2.26 -14.15
C VAL A 18 -11.11 3.37 -13.12
N ILE A 19 -12.06 3.26 -12.20
CA ILE A 19 -12.16 4.14 -11.04
C ILE A 19 -11.82 3.32 -9.81
N GLN A 20 -10.96 3.84 -8.94
CA GLN A 20 -10.58 3.17 -7.71
C GLN A 20 -10.66 4.12 -6.52
N PHE A 21 -11.15 3.57 -5.41
CA PHE A 21 -11.23 4.23 -4.13
C PHE A 21 -10.57 3.39 -3.04
N THR A 22 -10.09 4.05 -1.99
CA THR A 22 -9.73 3.39 -0.73
C THR A 22 -10.57 4.03 0.38
N PRO A 23 -11.48 3.27 1.01
CA PRO A 23 -12.22 3.76 2.17
C PRO A 23 -11.25 4.20 3.29
N PRO A 24 -11.53 5.28 4.03
CA PRO A 24 -10.68 5.72 5.13
C PRO A 24 -10.46 4.58 6.16
N GLY A 25 -9.20 4.38 6.57
CA GLY A 25 -8.81 3.33 7.53
C GLY A 25 -8.86 1.89 7.01
N SER A 26 -9.22 1.67 5.74
CA SER A 26 -9.23 0.35 5.11
C SER A 26 -7.90 0.04 4.41
N PRO A 27 -7.29 -1.13 4.63
CA PRO A 27 -6.17 -1.60 3.82
C PRO A 27 -6.63 -2.09 2.42
N CYS A 28 -7.93 -2.23 2.19
CA CYS A 28 -8.52 -2.67 0.93
C CYS A 28 -8.98 -1.49 0.07
N SER A 29 -8.70 -1.58 -1.24
CA SER A 29 -9.25 -0.67 -2.25
C SER A 29 -10.44 -1.30 -2.98
N ILE A 30 -11.33 -0.45 -3.50
CA ILE A 30 -12.50 -0.82 -4.29
C ILE A 30 -12.29 -0.27 -5.69
N ILE A 31 -12.35 -1.14 -6.70
CA ILE A 31 -12.16 -0.79 -8.11
C ILE A 31 -13.44 -1.11 -8.89
N PHE A 32 -13.90 -0.19 -9.72
CA PHE A 32 -15.03 -0.40 -10.62
C PHE A 32 -14.94 0.49 -11.86
N GLY A 33 -15.70 0.13 -12.90
CA GLY A 33 -15.90 0.96 -14.08
C GLY A 33 -16.12 0.13 -15.35
N LYS A 34 -16.09 0.79 -16.51
CA LYS A 34 -16.38 0.15 -17.81
C LYS A 34 -15.20 -0.75 -18.20
N GLY A 35 -15.49 -2.00 -18.58
CA GLY A 35 -14.46 -2.96 -19.01
C GLY A 35 -13.62 -3.56 -17.86
N VAL A 36 -13.95 -3.27 -16.60
CA VAL A 36 -13.24 -3.82 -15.44
C VAL A 36 -13.87 -5.15 -15.04
N THR A 37 -13.05 -6.20 -15.00
CA THR A 37 -13.48 -7.51 -14.49
C THR A 37 -13.50 -7.49 -12.98
N ARG A 38 -14.54 -8.06 -12.36
CA ARG A 38 -14.59 -8.24 -10.90
C ARG A 38 -13.56 -9.30 -10.49
N GLY A 39 -12.77 -9.04 -9.47
CA GLY A 39 -11.80 -10.00 -8.94
C GLY A 39 -11.30 -9.62 -7.56
N LEU A 40 -10.75 -10.60 -6.84
CA LEU A 40 -10.09 -10.41 -5.55
C LEU A 40 -8.59 -10.28 -5.76
N TYR A 41 -7.99 -9.22 -5.23
CA TYR A 41 -6.59 -8.89 -5.42
C TYR A 41 -5.87 -8.91 -4.08
N LEU A 42 -4.76 -9.64 -4.01
CA LEU A 42 -3.79 -9.60 -2.94
C LEU A 42 -2.57 -8.84 -3.44
N VAL A 43 -2.36 -7.64 -2.89
CA VAL A 43 -1.21 -6.79 -3.25
C VAL A 43 -0.03 -7.19 -2.38
N VAL A 44 1.07 -7.59 -3.02
CA VAL A 44 2.27 -8.09 -2.35
C VAL A 44 3.51 -7.29 -2.77
N PRO A 45 4.48 -7.05 -1.87
CA PRO A 45 5.70 -6.33 -2.21
C PRO A 45 6.72 -7.20 -2.97
N ASP A 46 6.64 -8.52 -2.80
CA ASP A 46 7.44 -9.53 -3.49
C ASP A 46 6.55 -10.72 -3.85
N ILE A 47 6.31 -10.90 -5.14
CA ILE A 47 5.39 -11.94 -5.62
C ILE A 47 6.00 -13.34 -5.63
N GLU A 48 7.31 -13.45 -5.77
CA GLU A 48 7.99 -14.75 -5.77
C GLU A 48 8.00 -15.32 -4.35
N ALA A 49 8.31 -14.47 -3.36
CA ALA A 49 8.24 -14.83 -1.96
C ALA A 49 6.80 -15.21 -1.54
N ALA A 50 5.81 -14.37 -1.88
CA ALA A 50 4.41 -14.63 -1.55
C ALA A 50 3.89 -15.93 -2.20
N ARG A 51 4.25 -16.16 -3.47
CA ARG A 51 3.92 -17.41 -4.16
C ARG A 51 4.55 -18.61 -3.49
N ALA A 52 5.84 -18.55 -3.18
CA ALA A 52 6.56 -19.65 -2.52
C ALA A 52 5.94 -19.99 -1.16
N GLU A 53 5.50 -18.99 -0.39
CA GLU A 53 4.79 -19.19 0.87
C GLU A 53 3.45 -19.92 0.65
N LEU A 54 2.63 -19.47 -0.29
CA LEU A 54 1.35 -20.11 -0.61
C LEU A 54 1.53 -21.56 -1.09
N ALA A 55 2.47 -21.79 -2.00
CA ALA A 55 2.80 -23.12 -2.51
C ALA A 55 3.31 -24.03 -1.38
N GLY A 56 4.15 -23.51 -0.48
CA GLY A 56 4.64 -24.23 0.70
C GLY A 56 3.54 -24.62 1.68
N ARG A 57 2.40 -23.91 1.67
CA ARG A 57 1.19 -24.23 2.43
C ARG A 57 0.22 -25.16 1.67
N GLY A 58 0.58 -25.62 0.48
CA GLY A 58 -0.22 -26.54 -0.34
C GLY A 58 -1.28 -25.86 -1.20
N VAL A 59 -1.23 -24.53 -1.38
CA VAL A 59 -2.12 -23.83 -2.30
C VAL A 59 -1.65 -24.05 -3.74
N ASP A 60 -2.57 -24.44 -4.63
CA ASP A 60 -2.31 -24.55 -6.07
C ASP A 60 -2.27 -23.15 -6.71
N VAL A 61 -1.12 -22.50 -6.57
CA VAL A 61 -0.86 -21.16 -7.11
C VAL A 61 -0.08 -21.25 -8.42
N SER A 62 -0.54 -20.50 -9.42
CA SER A 62 0.11 -20.46 -10.74
C SER A 62 1.57 -20.00 -10.65
N GLU A 63 2.36 -20.31 -11.68
CA GLU A 63 3.64 -19.63 -11.90
C GLU A 63 3.43 -18.11 -12.00
N VAL A 64 4.47 -17.36 -11.61
CA VAL A 64 4.50 -15.90 -11.80
C VAL A 64 4.50 -15.58 -13.28
N TYR A 65 3.78 -14.53 -13.67
CA TYR A 65 3.69 -14.08 -15.04
C TYR A 65 3.59 -12.56 -15.13
N HIS A 66 3.85 -12.03 -16.32
CA HIS A 66 3.57 -10.64 -16.69
C HIS A 66 2.87 -10.58 -18.05
N TYR A 67 2.39 -9.40 -18.44
CA TYR A 67 1.88 -9.16 -19.78
C TYR A 67 2.94 -8.44 -20.61
N SER A 68 3.17 -8.90 -21.84
CA SER A 68 4.00 -8.19 -22.81
C SER A 68 3.31 -6.94 -23.32
N ASP A 69 4.03 -6.09 -24.05
CA ASP A 69 3.45 -4.89 -24.70
C ASP A 69 2.31 -5.22 -25.68
N ARG A 70 2.25 -6.47 -26.15
CA ARG A 70 1.16 -6.98 -27.00
C ARG A 70 -0.03 -7.54 -26.21
N GLY A 71 0.01 -7.46 -24.88
CA GLY A 71 -1.02 -7.98 -23.99
C GLY A 71 -1.00 -9.51 -23.82
N CYS A 72 0.03 -10.20 -24.30
CA CYS A 72 0.14 -11.65 -24.13
C CYS A 72 0.73 -11.97 -22.74
N ARG A 73 0.20 -13.00 -22.07
CA ARG A 73 0.78 -13.53 -20.83
C ARG A 73 2.12 -14.21 -21.13
N VAL A 74 3.16 -13.82 -20.40
CA VAL A 74 4.52 -14.34 -20.49
C VAL A 74 4.94 -14.89 -19.12
N SER A 75 5.61 -16.04 -19.11
CA SER A 75 6.10 -16.67 -17.88
C SER A 75 7.20 -15.83 -17.22
N GLY A 76 7.21 -15.82 -15.88
CA GLY A 76 8.16 -15.08 -15.06
C GLY A 76 7.69 -13.68 -14.68
N PRO A 77 8.33 -13.07 -13.65
CA PRO A 77 8.05 -11.69 -13.27
C PRO A 77 8.35 -10.73 -14.42
N HIS A 78 7.81 -9.52 -14.35
CA HIS A 78 8.17 -8.49 -15.32
C HIS A 78 9.70 -8.25 -15.26
N PRO A 79 10.43 -8.23 -16.40
CA PRO A 79 11.90 -8.17 -16.42
C PRO A 79 12.48 -7.02 -15.58
N ASP A 80 11.91 -5.82 -15.72
CA ASP A 80 12.36 -4.64 -14.96
C ASP A 80 11.72 -4.51 -13.57
N ARG A 81 11.00 -5.53 -13.09
CA ARG A 81 10.27 -5.52 -11.80
C ARG A 81 9.37 -4.29 -11.64
N ARG A 82 8.78 -3.82 -12.76
CA ARG A 82 7.87 -2.67 -12.77
C ARG A 82 6.72 -2.93 -11.81
N SER A 83 6.47 -1.96 -10.93
CA SER A 83 5.30 -2.01 -10.04
C SER A 83 4.02 -2.23 -10.85
N TYR A 84 3.09 -3.04 -10.32
CA TYR A 84 1.82 -3.42 -10.94
C TYR A 84 1.91 -4.40 -12.14
N ALA A 85 3.10 -4.83 -12.56
CA ALA A 85 3.30 -5.57 -13.81
C ALA A 85 3.45 -7.10 -13.66
N SER A 86 3.71 -7.61 -12.44
CA SER A 86 3.86 -9.05 -12.18
C SER A 86 2.64 -9.61 -11.43
N TRP A 87 2.25 -10.84 -11.78
CA TRP A 87 1.00 -11.47 -11.35
C TRP A 87 1.17 -12.96 -11.05
N ALA A 88 0.29 -13.48 -10.20
CA ALA A 88 0.05 -14.91 -10.00
C ALA A 88 -1.44 -15.10 -9.64
N SER A 89 -1.97 -16.31 -9.75
CA SER A 89 -3.39 -16.56 -9.45
C SER A 89 -3.59 -17.90 -8.77
N PHE A 90 -4.62 -18.01 -7.93
CA PHE A 90 -5.08 -19.29 -7.39
C PHE A 90 -6.60 -19.28 -7.19
N SER A 91 -7.18 -20.46 -6.96
CA SER A 91 -8.57 -20.62 -6.55
C SER A 91 -8.62 -21.09 -5.09
N ASP A 92 -9.49 -20.49 -4.28
CA ASP A 92 -9.74 -20.99 -2.94
C ASP A 92 -10.65 -22.24 -2.95
N PRO A 93 -10.81 -22.95 -1.82
CA PRO A 93 -11.65 -24.15 -1.76
C PRO A 93 -13.13 -23.91 -2.09
N ALA A 94 -13.60 -22.66 -2.01
CA ALA A 94 -14.97 -22.28 -2.40
C ALA A 94 -15.08 -21.93 -3.90
N GLY A 95 -13.97 -21.99 -4.64
CA GLY A 95 -13.91 -21.71 -6.07
C GLY A 95 -13.75 -20.23 -6.41
N ASN A 96 -13.50 -19.35 -5.43
CA ASN A 96 -13.25 -17.94 -5.75
C ASN A 96 -11.85 -17.78 -6.35
N GLY A 97 -11.75 -17.00 -7.42
CA GLY A 97 -10.48 -16.65 -8.04
C GLY A 97 -9.79 -15.49 -7.32
N TRP A 98 -8.53 -15.69 -6.99
CA TRP A 98 -7.65 -14.71 -6.36
C TRP A 98 -6.48 -14.38 -7.29
N LEU A 99 -6.17 -13.09 -7.42
CA LEU A 99 -5.01 -12.58 -8.13
C LEU A 99 -4.03 -11.99 -7.13
N LEU A 100 -2.78 -12.43 -7.18
CA LEU A 100 -1.66 -11.74 -6.57
C LEU A 100 -1.16 -10.70 -7.57
N GLN A 101 -0.90 -9.49 -7.09
CA GLN A 101 -0.26 -8.43 -7.88
C GLN A 101 0.94 -7.87 -7.12
N GLU A 102 2.07 -7.79 -7.80
CA GLU A 102 3.27 -7.19 -7.24
C GLU A 102 3.20 -5.66 -7.29
N VAL A 103 3.40 -5.01 -6.16
CA VAL A 103 3.48 -3.54 -6.06
C VAL A 103 4.71 -3.19 -5.22
N THR A 104 5.81 -2.90 -5.91
CA THR A 104 7.09 -2.48 -5.30
C THR A 104 7.13 -0.98 -4.99
N GLY A 105 6.24 -0.19 -5.61
CA GLY A 105 6.06 1.22 -5.34
C GLY A 105 4.65 1.66 -5.72
N ARG A 106 3.97 2.38 -4.82
CA ARG A 106 2.61 2.87 -5.09
C ARG A 106 2.66 4.10 -5.99
N LEU A 107 1.77 4.15 -6.98
CA LEU A 107 1.62 5.34 -7.83
C LEU A 107 1.19 6.57 -6.98
N PRO A 108 1.54 7.79 -7.39
CA PRO A 108 1.06 9.01 -6.73
C PRO A 108 -0.47 9.00 -6.57
N ASN A 109 -0.98 9.55 -5.46
CA ASN A 109 -2.41 9.54 -5.06
C ASN A 109 -2.99 8.18 -4.65
N ARG A 110 -2.19 7.10 -4.59
CA ARG A 110 -2.61 5.77 -4.06
C ARG A 110 -2.27 5.55 -2.59
N VAL A 111 -1.81 6.59 -1.89
CA VAL A 111 -1.36 6.55 -0.48
C VAL A 111 -2.09 7.65 0.27
N ASP A 112 -2.56 7.35 1.49
CA ASP A 112 -3.08 8.40 2.38
C ASP A 112 -1.88 9.09 2.98
N HIS A 113 -1.55 10.27 2.49
CA HIS A 113 -0.46 11.06 3.04
C HIS A 113 -0.83 11.68 4.41
N ASP A 114 -2.09 11.52 4.84
CA ASP A 114 -2.69 12.20 6.00
C ASP A 114 -3.41 11.26 6.99
N ASN A 115 -3.50 9.94 6.75
CA ASN A 115 -3.95 8.98 7.79
C ASN A 115 -2.75 8.28 8.41
N THR A 116 -2.44 8.64 9.66
CA THR A 116 -1.48 7.89 10.47
C THR A 116 -2.16 6.68 11.08
N SER A 117 -1.73 5.47 10.72
CA SER A 117 -2.29 4.22 11.26
C SER A 117 -1.18 3.25 11.64
N TYR A 118 -1.32 2.59 12.78
CA TYR A 118 -0.36 1.59 13.26
C TYR A 118 -1.05 0.23 13.34
N ALA A 119 -0.39 -0.84 12.90
CA ALA A 119 -1.02 -2.17 12.82
C ALA A 119 -1.21 -2.82 14.20
N SER A 120 -0.53 -2.32 15.23
CA SER A 120 -0.64 -2.79 16.60
C SER A 120 -0.28 -1.71 17.63
N SER A 121 -0.64 -1.96 18.90
CA SER A 121 -0.19 -1.13 20.03
C SER A 121 1.34 -1.14 20.19
N ALA A 122 2.00 -2.23 19.82
CA ALA A 122 3.46 -2.33 19.85
C ALA A 122 4.12 -1.40 18.83
N GLU A 123 3.59 -1.33 17.62
CA GLU A 123 4.06 -0.40 16.58
C GLU A 123 3.79 1.06 16.95
N LEU A 124 2.60 1.36 17.49
CA LEU A 124 2.26 2.69 17.98
C LEU A 124 3.24 3.13 19.09
N ALA A 125 3.51 2.24 20.06
CA ALA A 125 4.47 2.52 21.12
C ALA A 125 5.89 2.72 20.57
N ALA A 126 6.29 1.99 19.53
CA ALA A 126 7.57 2.21 18.86
C ALA A 126 7.64 3.59 18.17
N GLY A 127 6.57 4.02 17.50
CA GLY A 127 6.45 5.36 16.93
C GLY A 127 6.56 6.47 17.97
N LEU A 128 5.83 6.34 19.09
CA LEU A 128 5.91 7.29 20.21
C LEU A 128 7.31 7.39 20.81
N ARG A 129 8.06 6.29 20.92
CA ARG A 129 9.45 6.31 21.41
C ARG A 129 10.38 7.07 20.46
N ARG A 130 10.26 6.86 19.15
CA ARG A 130 11.06 7.60 18.15
C ARG A 130 10.72 9.09 18.14
N ALA A 131 9.44 9.43 18.22
CA ALA A 131 8.99 10.82 18.38
C ALA A 131 9.60 11.44 19.64
N SER A 132 9.63 10.70 20.76
CA SER A 132 10.22 11.16 22.01
C SER A 132 11.72 11.41 21.94
N GLU A 133 12.48 10.51 21.31
CA GLU A 133 13.91 10.69 21.08
C GLU A 133 14.19 11.92 20.21
N ALA A 134 13.44 12.07 19.11
CA ALA A 134 13.60 13.20 18.19
C ALA A 134 13.19 14.54 18.81
N HIS A 135 12.13 14.55 19.62
CA HIS A 135 11.68 15.73 20.36
C HIS A 135 12.70 16.14 21.43
N GLY A 136 13.35 15.20 22.10
CA GLY A 136 14.46 15.50 23.01
C GLY A 136 15.62 16.24 22.31
N GLU A 137 15.90 15.91 21.04
CA GLU A 137 16.87 16.67 20.23
C GLU A 137 16.31 18.03 19.76
N HIS A 138 15.00 18.14 19.53
CA HIS A 138 14.32 19.42 19.26
C HIS A 138 14.46 20.38 20.43
N GLU A 139 14.12 19.94 21.65
CA GLU A 139 14.25 20.75 22.87
C GLU A 139 15.69 21.22 23.09
N LYS A 140 16.70 20.37 22.87
CA LYS A 140 18.12 20.77 22.94
C LYS A 140 18.45 21.91 21.97
N ARG A 141 17.90 21.87 20.75
CA ARG A 141 18.11 22.90 19.72
C ARG A 141 17.39 24.21 20.03
N THR A 142 16.27 24.16 20.74
CA THR A 142 15.46 25.33 21.13
C THR A 142 15.83 25.91 22.49
N GLY A 143 16.99 25.53 23.06
CA GLY A 143 17.52 26.11 24.30
C GLY A 143 17.27 25.27 25.56
N GLY A 144 16.93 23.99 25.39
CA GLY A 144 16.80 23.00 26.46
C GLY A 144 15.56 23.19 27.34
N GLN A 145 14.62 24.04 26.94
CA GLN A 145 13.36 24.21 27.66
C GLN A 145 12.38 23.13 27.23
N ARG A 146 11.55 22.70 28.19
CA ARG A 146 10.47 21.78 27.91
C ARG A 146 9.47 22.43 26.97
N ASP A 147 9.16 21.77 25.87
CA ASP A 147 8.14 22.21 24.94
C ASP A 147 6.75 21.82 25.48
N GLU A 148 5.93 22.80 25.81
CA GLU A 148 4.56 22.59 26.29
C GLU A 148 3.64 22.04 25.19
N ASN A 149 3.98 22.29 23.91
CA ASN A 149 3.25 21.82 22.74
C ASN A 149 3.79 20.49 22.20
N TRP A 150 4.53 19.73 23.01
CA TRP A 150 5.03 18.41 22.64
C TRP A 150 3.98 17.47 22.03
N PRO A 151 2.67 17.48 22.43
CA PRO A 151 1.70 16.58 21.79
C PRO A 151 1.50 16.90 20.31
N ASP A 152 1.49 18.18 19.94
CA ASP A 152 1.31 18.64 18.56
C ASP A 152 2.55 18.30 17.73
N TRP A 153 3.74 18.51 18.30
CA TRP A 153 5.01 18.13 17.65
C TRP A 153 5.10 16.62 17.41
N TYR A 154 4.69 15.80 18.39
CA TYR A 154 4.66 14.33 18.23
C TYR A 154 3.68 13.91 17.14
N ALA A 155 2.50 14.53 17.08
CA ALA A 155 1.52 14.24 16.04
C ALA A 155 2.09 14.57 14.66
N GLU A 156 2.70 15.75 14.48
CA GLU A 156 3.34 16.14 13.22
C GLU A 156 4.48 15.20 12.84
N TYR A 157 5.34 14.84 13.79
CA TYR A 157 6.43 13.89 13.58
C TYR A 157 5.92 12.51 13.14
N MET A 158 4.94 11.96 13.85
CA MET A 158 4.42 10.61 13.58
C MET A 158 3.69 10.54 12.23
N VAL A 159 3.00 11.61 11.84
CA VAL A 159 2.40 11.76 10.49
C VAL A 159 3.49 11.84 9.43
N ALA A 160 4.50 12.71 9.63
CA ALA A 160 5.57 12.91 8.66
C ALA A 160 6.41 11.64 8.46
N GLU A 161 6.74 10.93 9.54
CA GLU A 161 7.49 9.68 9.52
C GLU A 161 6.76 8.61 8.69
N GLN A 162 5.47 8.36 8.97
CA GLN A 162 4.71 7.36 8.22
C GLN A 162 4.49 7.74 6.76
N ALA A 163 4.34 9.03 6.47
CA ALA A 163 4.19 9.53 5.11
C ALA A 163 5.51 9.63 4.34
N GLY A 164 6.66 9.35 4.97
CA GLY A 164 7.99 9.55 4.39
C GLY A 164 8.30 11.01 4.04
N LYS A 165 7.65 11.96 4.73
CA LYS A 165 7.85 13.41 4.57
C LYS A 165 9.04 13.88 5.43
N PRO A 166 9.61 15.07 5.16
CA PRO A 166 10.60 15.67 6.05
C PRO A 166 10.04 15.79 7.48
N LEU A 167 10.85 15.39 8.47
CA LEU A 167 10.47 15.41 9.88
C LEU A 167 10.54 16.84 10.43
N PRO A 168 9.67 17.20 11.40
CA PRO A 168 9.76 18.49 12.07
C PRO A 168 11.12 18.61 12.77
N LEU A 169 11.73 19.78 12.63
CA LEU A 169 12.99 20.12 13.28
C LEU A 169 12.70 20.56 14.70
#